data_AF-A0A2Z5J7W8-F1
#
_entry.id   AF-A0A2Z5J7W8-F1
#
_cell.length_a   1.000
_cell.length_b   1.000
_cell.length_c   1.000
_cell.angle_alpha   90.00
_cell.angle_beta   90.00
_cell.angle_gamma   90.00
#
_symmetry.space_group_name_H-M   'P 1'
#
loop_
_entity.id
_entity.type
_entity.pdbx_description
1 polymer ?
#
loop_
_entity_poly.entity_id
_entity_poly.type
_entity_poly.pdbx_seq_one_letter_code
_entity_poly.pdbx_strand_id
1 'polypeptide(L)'
;MAGPADTDISGLIARAEEFIRLCCSENAVDRPPADRMAEIRHEIRQSGSYVHTARELAFGARVAWRNSSRCIGRLYWPSLVVRDLRHVRTAEGIHRECVEHLRLAYNGGRIRPVISVFAADGPDGAGPRIHNPQLIRYAGYRGPGGRITGDPATTDLTDRVRALGWPGGPGTRFDVLPLLVHTPTEPPRLFDLPPDAVREVPLRHPDHDWFAELGLRWYALPVISDMVLEIGGIRYGAAPFNGWYMGTEIGARNLVDQQRYDLLPEIADRMALDRSTDRTLWKDRALVELNVAVLWSFQQSGVTITDHHTESERFLRHLRREEKAGRTVPADWSWIVPPVSGGVTPVFHRYYDDHESSPAFLPPPATGRCPVTGHAPATGGVRNGPDPQPPVSVGANTGDSRDRIARP
;
A
#
# COMPACT_ATOMS: atom_id res chain seq x y z
N MET A 1 -19.40 -20.42 -31.61
CA MET A 1 -18.98 -19.03 -31.30
C MET A 1 -19.30 -18.80 -29.84
N ALA A 2 -18.29 -18.73 -28.98
CA ALA A 2 -18.46 -18.47 -27.55
C ALA A 2 -18.89 -17.01 -27.35
N GLY A 3 -19.96 -16.77 -26.60
CA GLY A 3 -20.42 -15.41 -26.26
C GLY A 3 -19.51 -14.73 -25.23
N PRO A 4 -19.66 -13.43 -24.96
CA PRO A 4 -18.84 -12.70 -23.98
C PRO A 4 -18.87 -13.31 -22.57
N ALA A 5 -19.98 -13.93 -22.16
CA ALA A 5 -20.09 -14.66 -20.89
C ALA A 5 -19.32 -16.00 -20.88
N ASP A 6 -19.17 -16.63 -22.04
CA ASP A 6 -18.50 -17.92 -22.22
C ASP A 6 -16.96 -17.75 -22.23
N THR A 7 -16.50 -16.57 -22.70
CA THR A 7 -15.10 -16.12 -22.59
C THR A 7 -14.69 -15.82 -21.14
N ASP A 8 -15.58 -15.27 -20.32
CA ASP A 8 -15.31 -14.96 -18.91
C ASP A 8 -15.21 -16.25 -18.04
N ILE A 9 -16.10 -17.22 -18.28
CA ILE A 9 -16.06 -18.53 -17.60
C ILE A 9 -14.79 -19.30 -17.96
N SER A 10 -14.40 -19.33 -19.24
CA SER A 10 -13.18 -19.99 -19.68
C SER A 10 -11.94 -19.36 -19.04
N GLY A 11 -11.91 -18.01 -18.94
CA GLY A 11 -10.85 -17.28 -18.24
C GLY A 11 -10.81 -17.54 -16.73
N LEU A 12 -11.98 -17.67 -16.08
CA LEU A 12 -12.06 -18.03 -14.65
C LEU A 12 -11.51 -19.43 -14.39
N ILE A 13 -11.86 -20.42 -15.22
CA ILE A 13 -11.35 -21.79 -15.09
C ILE A 13 -9.83 -21.83 -15.25
N ALA A 14 -9.28 -21.10 -16.23
CA ALA A 14 -7.83 -21.06 -16.46
C ALA A 14 -7.08 -20.46 -15.25
N ARG A 15 -7.57 -19.36 -14.69
CA ARG A 15 -6.98 -18.73 -13.48
C ARG A 15 -7.09 -19.63 -12.25
N ALA A 16 -8.23 -20.30 -12.08
CA ALA A 16 -8.40 -21.29 -11.02
C ALA A 16 -7.39 -22.44 -11.16
N GLU A 17 -7.19 -22.95 -12.38
CA GLU A 17 -6.25 -24.03 -12.65
C GLU A 17 -4.79 -23.63 -12.35
N GLU A 18 -4.37 -22.43 -12.74
CA GLU A 18 -3.06 -21.88 -12.39
C GLU A 18 -2.87 -21.80 -10.87
N PHE A 19 -3.85 -21.26 -10.16
CA PHE A 19 -3.80 -21.13 -8.71
C PHE A 19 -3.78 -22.48 -7.98
N ILE A 20 -4.59 -23.45 -8.41
CA ILE A 20 -4.61 -24.79 -7.78
C ILE A 20 -3.30 -25.54 -8.05
N ARG A 21 -2.72 -25.42 -9.25
CA ARG A 21 -1.39 -25.99 -9.52
C ARG A 21 -0.32 -25.38 -8.61
N LEU A 22 -0.38 -24.06 -8.37
CA LEU A 22 0.51 -23.40 -7.43
C LEU A 22 0.31 -23.89 -5.99
N CYS A 23 -0.94 -24.08 -5.55
CA CYS A 23 -1.23 -24.65 -4.22
C CYS A 23 -0.62 -26.03 -4.04
N CYS A 24 -0.72 -26.89 -5.07
CA CYS A 24 -0.16 -28.24 -5.03
C CYS A 24 1.38 -28.24 -5.09
N SER A 25 1.99 -27.41 -5.94
CA SER A 25 3.45 -27.36 -6.07
C SER A 25 4.15 -26.85 -4.81
N GLU A 26 3.48 -26.00 -4.03
CA GLU A 26 3.97 -25.49 -2.74
C GLU A 26 3.41 -26.25 -1.52
N ASN A 27 2.83 -27.45 -1.71
CA ASN A 27 2.28 -28.32 -0.66
C ASN A 27 1.27 -27.62 0.27
N ALA A 28 0.50 -26.67 -0.25
CA ALA A 28 -0.53 -25.97 0.51
C ALA A 28 -1.81 -26.81 0.68
N VAL A 29 -2.06 -27.75 -0.24
CA VAL A 29 -3.22 -28.64 -0.25
C VAL A 29 -2.82 -30.09 -0.53
N ASP A 30 -3.44 -31.02 0.20
CA ASP A 30 -3.10 -32.45 0.19
C ASP A 30 -4.02 -33.23 -0.77
N ARG A 31 -4.23 -32.72 -1.99
CA ARG A 31 -5.07 -33.38 -3.01
C ARG A 31 -4.57 -33.13 -4.43
N PRO A 32 -4.80 -34.05 -5.38
CA PRO A 32 -4.44 -33.84 -6.78
C PRO A 32 -5.14 -32.62 -7.38
N PRO A 33 -4.46 -31.81 -8.23
CA PRO A 33 -5.08 -30.68 -8.92
C PRO A 33 -6.32 -31.07 -9.72
N ALA A 34 -6.29 -32.24 -10.38
CA ALA A 34 -7.37 -32.71 -11.23
C ALA A 34 -8.70 -32.88 -10.46
N ASP A 35 -8.65 -33.44 -9.25
CA ASP A 35 -9.85 -33.67 -8.43
C ASP A 35 -10.46 -32.34 -7.99
N ARG A 36 -9.63 -31.40 -7.53
CA ARG A 36 -10.13 -30.07 -7.14
C ARG A 36 -10.68 -29.31 -8.34
N MET A 37 -10.04 -29.41 -9.51
CA MET A 37 -10.53 -28.78 -10.73
C MET A 37 -11.85 -29.38 -11.23
N ALA A 38 -12.14 -30.66 -10.97
CA ALA A 38 -13.44 -31.26 -11.28
C ALA A 38 -14.58 -30.61 -10.45
N GLU A 39 -14.34 -30.40 -9.16
CA GLU A 39 -15.25 -29.68 -8.25
C GLU A 39 -15.45 -28.23 -8.68
N ILE A 40 -14.36 -27.49 -8.92
CA ILE A 40 -14.42 -26.09 -9.36
C ILE A 40 -15.24 -25.95 -10.65
N ARG A 41 -15.01 -26.83 -11.64
CA ARG A 41 -15.80 -26.82 -12.88
C ARG A 41 -17.28 -27.13 -12.63
N HIS A 42 -17.60 -27.95 -11.64
CA HIS A 42 -18.98 -28.22 -11.24
C HIS A 42 -19.62 -27.01 -10.56
N GLU A 43 -18.94 -26.40 -9.59
CA GLU A 43 -19.36 -25.17 -8.90
C GLU A 43 -19.63 -24.02 -9.90
N ILE A 44 -18.72 -23.81 -10.86
CA ILE A 44 -18.84 -22.77 -11.88
C ILE A 44 -20.05 -23.05 -12.79
N ARG A 45 -20.28 -24.31 -13.18
CA ARG A 45 -21.47 -24.67 -13.99
C ARG A 45 -22.78 -24.42 -13.26
N GLN A 46 -22.81 -24.57 -11.94
CA GLN A 46 -24.03 -24.41 -11.14
C GLN A 46 -24.30 -22.97 -10.74
N SER A 47 -23.24 -22.21 -10.42
CA SER A 47 -23.38 -20.91 -9.76
C SER A 47 -22.78 -19.75 -10.56
N GLY A 48 -21.99 -20.02 -11.60
CA GLY A 48 -21.21 -19.02 -12.33
C GLY A 48 -19.86 -18.67 -11.68
N SER A 49 -19.53 -19.26 -10.52
CA SER A 49 -18.25 -19.03 -9.81
C SER A 49 -17.83 -20.26 -8.98
N TYR A 50 -16.77 -20.15 -8.19
CA TYR A 50 -16.36 -21.18 -7.23
C TYR A 50 -15.92 -20.57 -5.90
N VAL A 51 -15.88 -21.40 -4.85
CA VAL A 51 -15.54 -20.96 -3.50
C VAL A 51 -14.25 -21.64 -3.05
N HIS A 52 -13.26 -20.82 -2.65
CA HIS A 52 -12.04 -21.32 -2.03
C HIS A 52 -12.31 -22.09 -0.74
N THR A 53 -11.57 -23.16 -0.50
CA THR A 53 -11.43 -23.74 0.85
C THR A 53 -10.70 -22.76 1.78
N ALA A 54 -10.79 -22.96 3.10
CA ALA A 54 -10.06 -22.11 4.06
C ALA A 54 -8.53 -22.18 3.85
N ARG A 55 -8.00 -23.34 3.44
CA ARG A 55 -6.56 -23.52 3.13
C ARG A 55 -6.15 -22.78 1.87
N GLU A 56 -6.96 -22.89 0.81
CA GLU A 56 -6.77 -22.14 -0.45
C GLU A 56 -6.79 -20.64 -0.19
N LEU A 57 -7.78 -20.13 0.55
CA LEU A 57 -7.88 -18.71 0.88
C LEU A 57 -6.64 -18.22 1.65
N ALA A 58 -6.22 -18.98 2.66
CA ALA A 58 -5.08 -18.61 3.49
C ALA A 58 -3.76 -18.61 2.70
N PHE A 59 -3.55 -19.61 1.84
CA PHE A 59 -2.41 -19.66 0.95
C PHE A 59 -2.43 -18.51 -0.06
N GLY A 60 -3.57 -18.28 -0.72
CA GLY A 60 -3.72 -17.20 -1.70
C GLY A 60 -3.46 -15.81 -1.14
N ALA A 61 -3.99 -15.50 0.05
CA ALA A 61 -3.72 -14.22 0.73
C ALA A 61 -2.24 -14.01 1.07
N ARG A 62 -1.56 -15.08 1.52
CA ARG A 62 -0.11 -15.06 1.81
C ARG A 62 0.73 -14.86 0.56
N VAL A 63 0.39 -15.55 -0.52
CA VAL A 63 1.08 -15.40 -1.80
C VAL A 63 0.81 -14.03 -2.42
N ALA A 64 -0.40 -13.48 -2.29
CA ALA A 64 -0.68 -12.10 -2.72
C ALA A 64 0.23 -11.07 -2.04
N TRP A 65 0.51 -11.24 -0.75
CA TRP A 65 1.49 -10.40 -0.06
C TRP A 65 2.93 -10.65 -0.56
N ARG A 66 3.34 -11.91 -0.74
CA ARG A 66 4.63 -12.27 -1.35
C ARG A 66 4.84 -11.61 -2.72
N ASN A 67 3.77 -11.53 -3.51
CA ASN A 67 3.76 -10.98 -4.85
C ASN A 67 3.62 -9.45 -4.90
N SER A 68 3.48 -8.77 -3.75
CA SER A 68 3.24 -7.32 -3.71
C SER A 68 4.51 -6.53 -4.06
N SER A 69 4.64 -6.12 -5.32
CA SER A 69 5.87 -5.49 -5.86
C SER A 69 6.28 -4.19 -5.16
N ARG A 70 5.32 -3.50 -4.55
CA ARG A 70 5.49 -2.23 -3.83
C ARG A 70 5.69 -2.39 -2.31
N CYS A 71 5.81 -3.61 -1.80
CA CYS A 71 5.96 -3.88 -0.37
C CYS A 71 7.40 -4.30 -0.03
N ILE A 72 8.12 -3.52 0.79
CA ILE A 72 9.46 -3.89 1.25
C ILE A 72 9.42 -4.98 2.36
N GLY A 73 8.35 -5.00 3.17
CA GLY A 73 8.19 -5.88 4.34
C GLY A 73 7.82 -7.34 4.05
N ARG A 74 8.20 -7.89 2.89
CA ARG A 74 7.72 -9.20 2.42
C ARG A 74 8.37 -10.41 3.10
N LEU A 75 9.44 -10.24 3.86
CA LEU A 75 10.10 -11.36 4.56
C LEU A 75 9.13 -12.13 5.50
N TYR A 76 8.08 -11.48 5.96
CA TYR A 76 7.11 -11.98 6.93
C TYR A 76 5.87 -12.63 6.29
N TRP A 77 5.82 -12.74 4.96
CA TRP A 77 4.66 -13.25 4.22
C TRP A 77 4.07 -14.57 4.75
N PRO A 78 4.86 -15.57 5.21
CA PRO A 78 4.30 -16.82 5.74
C PRO A 78 3.58 -16.67 7.08
N SER A 79 3.89 -15.61 7.84
CA SER A 79 3.36 -15.36 9.19
C SER A 79 1.99 -14.70 9.22
N LEU A 80 1.46 -14.30 8.05
CA LEU A 80 0.16 -13.64 7.94
C LEU A 80 -0.95 -14.49 8.55
N VAL A 81 -1.66 -13.92 9.51
CA VAL A 81 -2.88 -14.47 10.07
C VAL A 81 -4.03 -14.14 9.14
N VAL A 82 -4.73 -15.16 8.66
CA VAL A 82 -5.87 -14.99 7.74
C VAL A 82 -7.15 -15.28 8.52
N ARG A 83 -8.01 -14.26 8.62
CA ARG A 83 -9.36 -14.38 9.19
C ARG A 83 -10.35 -14.57 8.05
N ASP A 84 -10.93 -15.76 7.96
CA ASP A 84 -11.97 -16.06 6.99
C ASP A 84 -13.33 -15.55 7.48
N LEU A 85 -13.75 -14.41 6.95
CA LEU A 85 -14.98 -13.71 7.33
C LEU A 85 -15.96 -13.61 6.16
N ARG A 86 -15.86 -14.53 5.19
CA ARG A 86 -16.72 -14.57 3.99
C ARG A 86 -18.21 -14.78 4.30
N HIS A 87 -18.51 -15.20 5.53
CA HIS A 87 -19.86 -15.37 6.04
C HIS A 87 -20.49 -14.07 6.60
N VAL A 88 -19.70 -13.03 6.84
CA VAL A 88 -20.19 -11.75 7.37
C VAL A 88 -20.77 -10.91 6.24
N ARG A 89 -22.04 -10.48 6.38
CA ARG A 89 -22.82 -9.84 5.30
C ARG A 89 -23.37 -8.45 5.62
N THR A 90 -23.54 -8.11 6.89
CA THR A 90 -24.07 -6.80 7.30
C THR A 90 -22.96 -5.77 7.46
N ALA A 91 -23.25 -4.48 7.23
CA ALA A 91 -22.24 -3.44 7.35
C ALA A 91 -21.72 -3.30 8.80
N GLU A 92 -22.62 -3.48 9.77
CA GLU A 92 -22.28 -3.50 11.20
C GLU A 92 -21.39 -4.69 11.58
N GLY A 93 -21.67 -5.87 11.02
CA GLY A 93 -20.82 -7.04 11.21
C GLY A 93 -19.41 -6.80 10.68
N ILE A 94 -19.29 -6.20 9.50
CA ILE A 94 -17.99 -5.85 8.90
C ILE A 94 -17.24 -4.84 9.78
N HIS A 95 -17.91 -3.79 10.25
CA HIS A 95 -17.33 -2.82 11.18
C HIS A 95 -16.81 -3.50 12.45
N ARG A 96 -17.63 -4.33 13.10
CA ARG A 96 -17.23 -5.09 14.30
C ARG A 96 -15.98 -5.92 14.05
N GLU A 97 -15.91 -6.63 12.93
CA GLU A 97 -14.74 -7.44 12.61
C GLU A 97 -13.50 -6.61 12.24
N CYS A 98 -13.66 -5.39 11.71
CA CYS A 98 -12.58 -4.43 11.49
C CYS A 98 -12.04 -3.88 12.82
N VAL A 99 -12.90 -3.59 13.79
CA VAL A 99 -12.48 -3.23 15.16
C VAL A 99 -11.70 -4.37 15.80
N GLU A 100 -12.19 -5.61 15.66
CA GLU A 100 -11.48 -6.78 16.16
C GLU A 100 -10.14 -7.00 15.43
N HIS A 101 -10.06 -6.65 14.14
CA HIS A 101 -8.80 -6.69 13.40
C HIS A 101 -7.76 -5.77 14.06
N LEU A 102 -8.14 -4.53 14.38
CA LEU A 102 -7.26 -3.57 15.01
C LEU A 102 -6.76 -4.06 16.38
N ARG A 103 -7.65 -4.64 17.20
CA ARG A 103 -7.29 -5.19 18.51
C ARG A 103 -6.31 -6.36 18.40
N LEU A 104 -6.61 -7.33 17.54
CA LEU A 104 -5.78 -8.51 17.31
C LEU A 104 -4.41 -8.14 16.72
N ALA A 105 -4.39 -7.21 15.76
CA ALA A 105 -3.17 -6.76 15.12
C ALA A 105 -2.29 -5.95 16.08
N TYR A 106 -2.87 -5.15 16.98
CA TYR A 106 -2.10 -4.33 17.93
C TYR A 106 -1.27 -5.17 18.91
N ASN A 107 -1.86 -6.25 19.46
CA ASN A 107 -1.17 -7.24 20.28
C ASN A 107 -0.23 -6.62 21.34
N GLY A 108 -0.75 -5.65 22.10
CA GLY A 108 -0.01 -4.93 23.15
C GLY A 108 1.21 -4.15 22.64
N GLY A 109 1.18 -3.65 21.41
CA GLY A 109 2.29 -2.95 20.75
C GLY A 109 3.20 -3.89 19.93
N ARG A 110 3.11 -5.21 20.12
CA ARG A 110 3.83 -6.22 19.35
C ARG A 110 3.08 -6.56 18.07
N ILE A 111 3.06 -5.61 17.14
CA ILE A 111 2.20 -5.64 15.95
C ILE A 111 2.31 -6.97 15.19
N ARG A 112 1.16 -7.55 14.89
CA ARG A 112 1.03 -8.82 14.16
C ARG A 112 0.45 -8.58 12.76
N PRO A 113 1.00 -9.21 11.71
CA PRO A 113 0.38 -9.17 10.39
C PRO A 113 -0.92 -9.97 10.36
N VAL A 114 -2.02 -9.30 10.03
CA VAL A 114 -3.36 -9.88 9.94
C VAL A 114 -4.00 -9.44 8.62
N ILE A 115 -4.81 -10.32 8.03
CA ILE A 115 -5.77 -9.97 6.99
C ILE A 115 -7.15 -10.51 7.36
N SER A 116 -8.18 -9.71 7.16
CA SER A 116 -9.58 -10.09 7.31
C SER A 116 -10.24 -10.14 5.94
N VAL A 117 -10.62 -11.32 5.46
CA VAL A 117 -11.19 -11.48 4.11
C VAL A 117 -12.71 -11.64 4.21
N PHE A 118 -13.45 -10.64 3.71
CA PHE A 118 -14.91 -10.67 3.64
C PHE A 118 -15.41 -11.35 2.36
N ALA A 119 -16.72 -11.35 2.14
CA ALA A 119 -17.33 -12.03 0.98
C ALA A 119 -16.73 -11.55 -0.36
N ALA A 120 -16.58 -12.48 -1.30
CA ALA A 120 -16.12 -12.19 -2.65
C ALA A 120 -17.18 -11.45 -3.47
N ASP A 121 -16.73 -10.82 -4.55
CA ASP A 121 -17.59 -10.52 -5.69
C ASP A 121 -18.08 -11.83 -6.30
N GLY A 122 -19.32 -11.85 -6.78
CA GLY A 122 -19.92 -13.03 -7.37
C GLY A 122 -20.89 -12.70 -8.50
N PRO A 123 -21.51 -13.73 -9.10
CA PRO A 123 -22.45 -13.56 -10.22
C PRO A 123 -23.68 -12.72 -9.86
N ASP A 124 -24.08 -12.72 -8.59
CA ASP A 124 -25.20 -11.91 -8.07
C ASP A 124 -24.82 -10.45 -7.76
N GLY A 125 -23.55 -10.08 -7.95
CA GLY A 125 -23.06 -8.71 -7.77
C GLY A 125 -21.75 -8.60 -6.98
N ALA A 126 -21.31 -7.36 -6.78
CA ALA A 126 -20.13 -7.05 -5.98
C ALA A 126 -20.32 -7.52 -4.52
N GLY A 127 -19.24 -7.94 -3.86
CA GLY A 127 -19.20 -8.14 -2.42
C GLY A 127 -19.17 -6.81 -1.65
N PRO A 128 -18.97 -6.83 -0.32
CA PRO A 128 -18.82 -5.62 0.46
C PRO A 128 -17.61 -4.78 0.04
N ARG A 129 -17.63 -3.49 0.40
CA ARG A 129 -16.55 -2.52 0.20
C ARG A 129 -16.33 -1.72 1.48
N ILE A 130 -15.06 -1.46 1.78
CA ILE A 130 -14.63 -0.45 2.75
C ILE A 130 -14.01 0.67 1.92
N HIS A 131 -14.60 1.86 1.98
CA HIS A 131 -14.16 2.97 1.12
C HIS A 131 -12.93 3.71 1.66
N ASN A 132 -12.60 3.51 2.94
CA ASN A 132 -11.42 4.09 3.55
C ASN A 132 -10.16 3.41 2.98
N PRO A 133 -9.13 4.17 2.58
CA PRO A 133 -7.87 3.57 2.13
C PRO A 133 -7.15 2.78 3.22
N GLN A 134 -7.31 3.22 4.47
CA GLN A 134 -6.87 2.50 5.64
C GLN A 134 -7.97 2.55 6.70
N LEU A 135 -8.04 1.54 7.59
CA LEU A 135 -9.04 1.53 8.65
C LEU A 135 -8.92 2.75 9.55
N ILE A 136 -7.69 3.15 9.90
CA ILE A 136 -7.43 4.38 10.65
C ILE A 136 -6.84 5.41 9.68
N ARG A 137 -7.53 6.55 9.55
CA ARG A 137 -7.04 7.74 8.86
C ARG A 137 -7.51 8.98 9.60
N TYR A 138 -6.66 10.00 9.61
CA TYR A 138 -7.06 11.33 10.05
C TYR A 138 -7.84 12.05 8.95
N ALA A 139 -8.81 12.86 9.34
CA ALA A 139 -9.61 13.70 8.47
C ALA A 139 -8.83 14.91 7.96
N GLY A 140 -9.29 15.48 6.84
CA GLY A 140 -8.78 16.71 6.25
C GLY A 140 -9.93 17.68 5.98
N TYR A 141 -10.00 18.76 6.75
CA TYR A 141 -11.06 19.76 6.65
C TYR A 141 -10.63 20.94 5.79
N ARG A 142 -11.36 21.20 4.70
CA ARG A 142 -11.16 22.40 3.88
C ARG A 142 -11.71 23.62 4.62
N GLY A 143 -10.86 24.61 4.81
CA GLY A 143 -11.19 25.89 5.43
C GLY A 143 -11.15 27.07 4.45
N PRO A 144 -11.45 28.29 4.94
CA PRO A 144 -11.37 29.51 4.14
C PRO A 144 -9.97 29.74 3.54
N GLY A 145 -9.91 30.33 2.35
CA GLY A 145 -8.65 30.69 1.71
C GLY A 145 -7.79 29.50 1.27
N GLY A 146 -8.36 28.30 1.15
CA GLY A 146 -7.64 27.08 0.74
C GLY A 146 -6.83 26.42 1.85
N ARG A 147 -6.89 26.94 3.09
CA ARG A 147 -6.24 26.31 4.25
C ARG A 147 -6.90 24.95 4.54
N ILE A 148 -6.09 23.94 4.83
CA ILE A 148 -6.57 22.62 5.24
C ILE A 148 -6.15 22.36 6.68
N THR A 149 -7.08 21.89 7.52
CA THR A 149 -6.79 21.38 8.87
C THR A 149 -6.83 19.86 8.84
N GLY A 150 -5.78 19.19 9.34
CA GLY A 150 -5.69 17.73 9.32
C GLY A 150 -4.88 17.23 8.13
N ASP A 151 -5.29 16.10 7.53
CA ASP A 151 -4.57 15.44 6.45
C ASP A 151 -5.17 15.78 5.06
N PRO A 152 -4.50 16.60 4.22
CA PRO A 152 -4.98 16.96 2.89
C PRO A 152 -5.32 15.79 1.98
N ALA A 153 -4.62 14.66 2.11
CA ALA A 153 -4.86 13.47 1.28
C ALA A 153 -6.23 12.80 1.54
N THR A 154 -6.93 13.20 2.61
CA THR A 154 -8.23 12.63 2.96
C THR A 154 -9.38 13.62 2.81
N THR A 155 -9.13 14.79 2.23
CA THR A 155 -10.14 15.86 2.09
C THR A 155 -11.40 15.38 1.37
N ASP A 156 -11.24 14.70 0.23
CA ASP A 156 -12.40 14.22 -0.55
C ASP A 156 -13.20 13.13 0.19
N LEU A 157 -12.51 12.24 0.91
CA LEU A 157 -13.17 11.25 1.76
C LEU A 157 -13.89 11.93 2.94
N THR A 158 -13.25 12.92 3.55
CA THR A 158 -13.81 13.72 4.65
C THR A 158 -15.09 14.42 4.21
N ASP A 159 -15.07 15.09 3.05
CA ASP A 159 -16.23 15.75 2.47
C ASP A 159 -17.35 14.74 2.19
N ARG A 160 -17.02 13.56 1.64
CA ARG A 160 -17.98 12.49 1.37
C ARG A 160 -18.64 11.95 2.64
N VAL A 161 -17.88 11.64 3.70
CA VAL A 161 -18.47 11.12 4.94
C VAL A 161 -19.29 12.19 5.68
N ARG A 162 -18.91 13.47 5.58
CA ARG A 162 -19.73 14.58 6.10
C ARG A 162 -21.05 14.71 5.35
N ALA A 163 -21.03 14.60 4.02
CA ALA A 163 -22.25 14.62 3.20
C ALA A 163 -23.19 13.45 3.51
N LEU A 164 -22.66 12.32 4.01
CA LEU A 164 -23.42 11.16 4.48
C LEU A 164 -23.87 11.27 5.95
N GLY A 165 -23.66 12.42 6.60
CA GLY A 165 -24.16 12.70 7.94
C GLY A 165 -23.15 12.55 9.07
N TRP A 166 -21.85 12.34 8.78
CA TRP A 166 -20.84 12.43 9.84
C TRP A 166 -20.73 13.88 10.33
N PRO A 167 -20.91 14.17 11.64
CA PRO A 167 -20.86 15.54 12.15
C PRO A 167 -19.47 16.18 12.04
N GLY A 168 -18.42 15.36 11.86
CA GLY A 168 -17.03 15.75 11.98
C GLY A 168 -16.48 15.44 13.37
N GLY A 169 -15.15 15.43 13.48
CA GLY A 169 -14.46 15.44 14.76
C GLY A 169 -14.40 16.86 15.36
N PRO A 170 -13.62 17.05 16.44
CA PRO A 170 -13.43 18.35 17.07
C PRO A 170 -12.77 19.43 16.20
N GLY A 171 -12.41 19.13 14.94
CA GLY A 171 -11.73 20.03 14.01
C GLY A 171 -10.22 20.07 14.22
N THR A 172 -9.61 19.00 14.73
CA THR A 172 -8.16 18.96 15.03
C THR A 172 -7.34 18.41 13.86
N ARG A 173 -6.01 18.49 14.01
CA ARG A 173 -5.04 17.91 13.06
C ARG A 173 -5.12 16.38 12.96
N PHE A 174 -5.76 15.71 13.92
CA PHE A 174 -5.69 14.27 14.12
C PHE A 174 -7.06 13.66 14.45
N ASP A 175 -8.12 14.20 13.86
CA ASP A 175 -9.48 13.65 14.02
C ASP A 175 -9.60 12.37 13.21
N VAL A 176 -9.97 11.26 13.85
CA VAL A 176 -10.11 9.95 13.19
C VAL A 176 -11.40 9.92 12.36
N LEU A 177 -11.29 9.50 11.10
CA LEU A 177 -12.44 9.30 10.22
C LEU A 177 -13.27 8.08 10.62
N PRO A 178 -14.61 8.11 10.44
CA PRO A 178 -15.43 6.92 10.53
C PRO A 178 -15.12 5.97 9.37
N LEU A 179 -15.43 4.68 9.55
CA LEU A 179 -15.46 3.73 8.45
C LEU A 179 -16.71 3.93 7.61
N LEU A 180 -16.54 4.07 6.30
CA LEU A 180 -17.61 4.06 5.32
C LEU A 180 -17.69 2.66 4.69
N VAL A 181 -18.70 1.90 5.13
CA VAL A 181 -18.90 0.51 4.73
C VAL A 181 -20.12 0.41 3.82
N HIS A 182 -19.96 -0.31 2.71
CA HIS A 182 -21.02 -0.62 1.77
C HIS A 182 -21.16 -2.13 1.64
N THR A 183 -22.39 -2.64 1.62
CA THR A 183 -22.69 -4.05 1.36
C THR A 183 -23.75 -4.15 0.26
N PRO A 184 -23.92 -5.33 -0.36
CA PRO A 184 -24.89 -5.49 -1.46
C PRO A 184 -26.34 -5.30 -1.02
N THR A 185 -26.62 -5.50 0.27
CA THR A 185 -27.96 -5.50 0.84
C THR A 185 -28.29 -4.22 1.60
N GLU A 186 -27.32 -3.34 1.84
CA GLU A 186 -27.47 -2.14 2.68
C GLU A 186 -26.91 -0.90 1.96
N PRO A 187 -27.53 0.29 2.13
CA PRO A 187 -26.92 1.53 1.69
C PRO A 187 -25.57 1.76 2.41
N PRO A 188 -24.68 2.62 1.90
CA PRO A 188 -23.45 2.96 2.60
C PRO A 188 -23.73 3.48 4.02
N ARG A 189 -23.04 2.91 5.02
CA ARG A 189 -23.18 3.26 6.43
C ARG A 189 -21.87 3.74 7.01
N LEU A 190 -21.96 4.68 7.94
CA LEU A 190 -20.84 5.25 8.67
C LEU A 190 -20.75 4.61 10.06
N PHE A 191 -19.55 4.25 10.47
CA PHE A 191 -19.28 3.69 11.79
C PHE A 191 -18.02 4.29 12.40
N ASP A 192 -18.14 4.86 13.60
CA ASP A 192 -16.98 5.35 14.34
C ASP A 192 -16.11 4.17 14.83
N LEU A 193 -14.81 4.40 14.91
CA LEU A 193 -13.89 3.47 15.55
C LEU A 193 -13.84 3.75 17.05
N PRO A 194 -13.99 2.73 17.91
CA PRO A 194 -13.94 2.95 19.34
C PRO A 194 -12.51 3.34 19.77
N PRO A 195 -12.35 4.24 20.77
CA PRO A 195 -11.03 4.76 21.16
C PRO A 195 -10.01 3.68 21.56
N ASP A 196 -10.46 2.55 22.10
CA ASP A 196 -9.57 1.46 22.51
C ASP A 196 -8.95 0.69 21.33
N ALA A 197 -9.58 0.76 20.14
CA ALA A 197 -9.09 0.15 18.90
C ALA A 197 -8.15 1.09 18.13
N VAL A 198 -8.18 2.40 18.42
CA VAL A 198 -7.31 3.41 17.78
C VAL A 198 -6.15 3.74 18.71
N ARG A 199 -5.04 3.00 18.56
CA ARG A 199 -3.83 3.25 19.34
C ARG A 199 -2.96 4.28 18.62
N GLU A 200 -2.68 5.39 19.29
CA GLU A 200 -1.84 6.47 18.78
C GLU A 200 -0.54 6.57 19.59
N VAL A 201 0.54 6.92 18.90
CA VAL A 201 1.85 7.21 19.48
C VAL A 201 2.06 8.72 19.45
N PRO A 202 2.14 9.41 20.61
CA PRO A 202 2.54 10.81 20.65
C PRO A 202 4.02 10.92 20.26
N LEU A 203 4.34 11.86 19.37
CA LEU A 203 5.70 12.03 18.88
C LEU A 203 6.48 13.02 19.74
N ARG A 204 7.73 12.64 20.02
CA ARG A 204 8.72 13.33 20.85
C ARG A 204 10.10 13.06 20.27
N HIS A 205 11.08 13.84 20.67
CA HIS A 205 12.45 13.72 20.18
C HIS A 205 13.41 13.45 21.35
N PRO A 206 14.44 12.59 21.18
CA PRO A 206 15.43 12.32 22.23
C PRO A 206 16.22 13.56 22.67
N ASP A 207 16.56 14.44 21.73
CA ASP A 207 17.45 15.58 21.96
C ASP A 207 16.75 16.95 21.87
N HIS A 208 15.43 16.97 21.61
CA HIS A 208 14.68 18.20 21.33
C HIS A 208 13.35 18.22 22.09
N ASP A 209 13.38 18.70 23.35
CA ASP A 209 12.20 18.73 24.23
C ASP A 209 11.01 19.50 23.62
N TRP A 210 11.30 20.56 22.85
CA TRP A 210 10.28 21.36 22.16
C TRP A 210 9.42 20.55 21.18
N PHE A 211 9.88 19.38 20.75
CA PHE A 211 9.13 18.54 19.81
C PHE A 211 7.79 18.08 20.39
N ALA A 212 7.74 17.84 21.71
CA ALA A 212 6.50 17.45 22.40
C ALA A 212 5.43 18.54 22.35
N GLU A 213 5.84 19.81 22.27
CA GLU A 213 4.94 20.97 22.21
C GLU A 213 4.16 21.03 20.88
N LEU A 214 4.67 20.39 19.82
CA LEU A 214 3.99 20.33 18.53
C LEU A 214 2.69 19.51 18.57
N GLY A 215 2.52 18.69 19.61
CA GLY A 215 1.32 17.85 19.78
C GLY A 215 1.13 16.83 18.64
N LEU A 216 2.21 16.46 17.95
CA LEU A 216 2.17 15.48 16.87
C LEU A 216 1.90 14.09 17.41
N ARG A 217 1.16 13.31 16.64
CA ARG A 217 0.87 11.90 16.93
C ARG A 217 0.61 11.15 15.63
N TRP A 218 0.76 9.83 15.69
CA TRP A 218 0.39 8.96 14.59
C TRP A 218 -0.21 7.66 15.11
N TYR A 219 -1.19 7.11 14.40
CA TYR A 219 -1.78 5.82 14.75
C TYR A 219 -0.75 4.68 14.54
N ALA A 220 -0.81 3.66 15.38
CA ALA A 220 0.20 2.60 15.46
C ALA A 220 0.08 1.54 14.35
N LEU A 221 -1.11 1.40 13.75
CA LEU A 221 -1.44 0.30 12.84
C LEU A 221 -1.74 0.78 11.41
N PRO A 222 -0.88 0.47 10.43
CA PRO A 222 -1.18 0.70 9.01
C PRO A 222 -2.02 -0.44 8.44
N VAL A 223 -3.35 -0.36 8.60
CA VAL A 223 -4.26 -1.36 8.01
C VAL A 223 -4.83 -0.84 6.70
N ILE A 224 -4.32 -1.31 5.57
CA ILE A 224 -4.84 -0.97 4.22
C ILE A 224 -6.17 -1.69 4.02
N SER A 225 -7.19 -1.01 3.50
CA SER A 225 -8.57 -1.54 3.47
C SER A 225 -9.34 -1.39 2.15
N ASP A 226 -8.81 -0.68 1.17
CA ASP A 226 -9.48 -0.43 -0.12
C ASP A 226 -8.92 -1.26 -1.30
N MET A 227 -7.83 -2.00 -1.09
CA MET A 227 -7.29 -2.90 -2.10
C MET A 227 -8.16 -4.14 -2.29
N VAL A 228 -8.21 -4.64 -3.54
CA VAL A 228 -8.91 -5.88 -3.89
C VAL A 228 -7.92 -7.04 -3.82
N LEU A 229 -8.21 -8.05 -2.99
CA LEU A 229 -7.46 -9.30 -3.02
C LEU A 229 -7.99 -10.19 -4.16
N GLU A 230 -7.13 -10.55 -5.10
CA GLU A 230 -7.44 -11.45 -6.22
C GLU A 230 -6.71 -12.78 -6.03
N ILE A 231 -7.47 -13.88 -6.12
CA ILE A 231 -6.95 -15.25 -5.99
C ILE A 231 -7.65 -16.12 -7.03
N GLY A 232 -6.91 -16.67 -7.99
CA GLY A 232 -7.44 -17.68 -8.93
C GLY A 232 -8.69 -17.23 -9.71
N GLY A 233 -8.79 -15.94 -10.02
CA GLY A 233 -9.92 -15.31 -10.69
C GLY A 233 -11.02 -14.78 -9.76
N ILE A 234 -11.01 -15.11 -8.47
CA ILE A 234 -11.98 -14.60 -7.48
C ILE A 234 -11.47 -13.30 -6.87
N ARG A 235 -12.37 -12.32 -6.73
CA ARG A 235 -12.05 -10.98 -6.23
C ARG A 235 -12.72 -10.74 -4.88
N TYR A 236 -11.93 -10.34 -3.90
CA TYR A 236 -12.39 -9.95 -2.56
C TYR A 236 -12.20 -8.44 -2.40
N GLY A 237 -13.27 -7.67 -2.60
CA GLY A 237 -13.20 -6.21 -2.59
C GLY A 237 -13.14 -5.56 -1.20
N ALA A 238 -13.27 -6.35 -0.13
CA ALA A 238 -12.98 -5.93 1.23
C ALA A 238 -12.08 -6.99 1.88
N ALA A 239 -10.79 -6.70 1.95
CA ALA A 239 -9.79 -7.59 2.52
C ALA A 239 -8.74 -6.81 3.35
N PRO A 240 -9.15 -6.07 4.41
CA PRO A 240 -8.22 -5.22 5.15
C PRO A 240 -7.04 -6.02 5.71
N PHE A 241 -5.83 -5.51 5.48
CA PHE A 241 -4.58 -6.16 5.82
C PHE A 241 -3.60 -5.19 6.46
N ASN A 242 -2.76 -5.69 7.37
CA ASN A 242 -1.71 -4.90 8.00
C ASN A 242 -0.36 -5.63 8.04
N GLY A 243 0.71 -4.83 7.97
CA GLY A 243 2.00 -5.15 8.55
C GLY A 243 2.25 -4.23 9.75
N TRP A 244 3.44 -3.68 9.86
CA TRP A 244 3.76 -2.57 10.75
C TRP A 244 4.51 -1.50 9.97
N TYR A 245 4.60 -0.31 10.54
CA TYR A 245 5.26 0.82 9.88
C TYR A 245 6.76 0.60 9.70
N MET A 246 7.27 1.02 8.54
CA MET A 246 8.62 1.52 8.39
C MET A 246 8.62 3.03 8.73
N GLY A 247 9.58 3.49 9.55
CA GLY A 247 9.58 4.86 10.08
C GLY A 247 9.42 5.95 9.03
N THR A 248 9.98 5.74 7.84
CA THR A 248 9.94 6.68 6.72
C THR A 248 8.55 6.85 6.11
N GLU A 249 7.62 5.91 6.30
CA GLU A 249 6.22 6.11 5.91
C GLU A 249 5.57 7.27 6.68
N ILE A 250 5.90 7.39 7.97
CA ILE A 250 5.41 8.47 8.81
C ILE A 250 6.31 9.71 8.64
N GLY A 251 7.60 9.56 8.93
CA GLY A 251 8.52 10.67 9.06
C GLY A 251 9.06 11.24 7.75
N ALA A 252 9.04 10.46 6.66
CA ALA A 252 9.53 10.92 5.37
C ALA A 252 8.45 11.03 4.29
N ARG A 253 7.20 10.67 4.59
CA ARG A 253 6.04 10.85 3.71
C ARG A 253 4.91 11.59 4.40
N ASN A 254 4.22 10.94 5.35
CA ASN A 254 3.00 11.49 5.95
C ASN A 254 3.21 12.88 6.57
N LEU A 255 4.31 13.06 7.30
CA LEU A 255 4.56 14.30 8.03
C LEU A 255 5.25 15.40 7.21
N VAL A 256 5.78 15.09 6.02
CA VAL A 256 6.68 16.01 5.28
C VAL A 256 6.28 16.28 3.84
N ASP A 257 5.50 15.39 3.20
CA ASP A 257 5.01 15.64 1.84
C ASP A 257 4.19 16.95 1.84
N GLN A 258 4.41 17.83 0.85
CA GLN A 258 3.74 19.15 0.75
C GLN A 258 2.23 19.02 0.64
N GLN A 259 1.77 17.96 0.00
CA GLN A 259 0.37 17.58 -0.14
C GLN A 259 -0.15 16.78 1.07
N ARG A 260 0.58 16.76 2.19
CA ARG A 260 0.25 16.11 3.47
C ARG A 260 0.39 17.12 4.61
N TYR A 261 1.13 16.81 5.67
CA TYR A 261 1.25 17.71 6.82
C TYR A 261 2.34 18.79 6.66
N ASP A 262 3.22 18.69 5.67
CA ASP A 262 4.24 19.69 5.31
C ASP A 262 5.01 20.29 6.50
N LEU A 263 5.56 19.45 7.39
CA LEU A 263 6.18 19.92 8.64
C LEU A 263 7.65 20.32 8.53
N LEU A 264 8.30 20.13 7.38
CA LEU A 264 9.72 20.49 7.24
C LEU A 264 10.00 21.97 7.55
N PRO A 265 9.20 22.96 7.08
CA PRO A 265 9.32 24.35 7.51
C PRO A 265 9.33 24.55 9.03
N GLU A 266 8.35 23.99 9.73
CA GLU A 266 8.15 24.17 11.17
C GLU A 266 9.29 23.53 11.97
N ILE A 267 9.72 22.32 11.59
CA ILE A 267 10.87 21.65 12.20
C ILE A 267 12.16 22.44 11.99
N ALA A 268 12.40 22.94 10.78
CA ALA A 268 13.59 23.73 10.48
C ALA A 268 13.65 25.04 11.27
N ASP A 269 12.50 25.72 11.47
CA ASP A 269 12.41 26.93 12.28
C ASP A 269 12.70 26.65 13.76
N ARG A 270 12.13 25.56 14.30
CA ARG A 270 12.37 25.11 15.69
C ARG A 270 13.83 24.70 15.93
N MET A 271 14.51 24.20 14.90
CA MET A 271 15.94 23.87 14.92
C MET A 271 16.86 25.07 14.61
N ALA A 272 16.30 26.26 14.35
CA ALA A 272 17.03 27.45 13.93
C ALA A 272 17.93 27.23 12.69
N LEU A 273 17.43 26.47 11.70
CA LEU A 273 18.16 26.22 10.44
C LEU A 273 18.06 27.41 9.49
N ASP A 274 19.13 27.68 8.75
CA ASP A 274 19.11 28.64 7.65
C ASP A 274 18.35 28.07 6.45
N ARG A 275 17.15 28.62 6.19
CA ARG A 275 16.25 28.22 5.09
C ARG A 275 16.38 29.10 3.85
N SER A 276 17.39 29.97 3.77
CA SER A 276 17.56 30.95 2.69
C SER A 276 17.84 30.32 1.32
N THR A 277 18.46 29.14 1.29
CA THR A 277 18.79 28.42 0.05
C THR A 277 18.81 26.91 0.30
N ASP A 278 18.41 26.12 -0.69
CA ASP A 278 18.47 24.65 -0.62
C ASP A 278 19.91 24.12 -0.43
N ARG A 279 20.95 24.93 -0.73
CA ARG A 279 22.36 24.57 -0.50
C ARG A 279 22.72 24.40 0.98
N THR A 280 21.93 24.92 1.91
CA THR A 280 22.13 24.71 3.36
C THR A 280 21.68 23.32 3.82
N LEU A 281 20.98 22.57 2.95
CA LEU A 281 20.43 21.24 3.22
C LEU A 281 19.47 21.24 4.43
N TRP A 282 18.76 22.35 4.64
CA TRP A 282 17.85 22.50 5.77
C TRP A 282 16.71 21.46 5.73
N LYS A 283 16.23 21.10 4.53
CA LYS A 283 15.20 20.08 4.32
C LYS A 283 15.70 18.71 4.78
N ASP A 284 16.90 18.32 4.35
CA ASP A 284 17.53 17.05 4.69
C ASP A 284 17.76 16.91 6.19
N ARG A 285 18.26 17.98 6.83
CA ARG A 285 18.49 18.02 8.28
C ARG A 285 17.18 17.87 9.07
N ALA A 286 16.17 18.67 8.74
CA ALA A 286 14.85 18.58 9.39
C ALA A 286 14.17 17.22 9.15
N LEU A 287 14.30 16.68 7.95
CA LEU A 287 13.76 15.37 7.57
C LEU A 287 14.35 14.24 8.40
N VAL A 288 15.67 14.25 8.62
CA VAL A 288 16.35 13.24 9.44
C VAL A 288 15.88 13.30 10.89
N GLU A 289 15.87 14.47 11.53
CA GLU A 289 15.42 14.60 12.93
C GLU A 289 13.94 14.19 13.12
N LEU A 290 13.09 14.47 12.13
CA LEU A 290 11.69 14.04 12.19
C LEU A 290 11.59 12.49 12.12
N ASN A 291 12.41 11.83 11.31
CA ASN A 291 12.48 10.36 11.30
C ASN A 291 13.04 9.80 12.62
N VAL A 292 14.01 10.48 13.24
CA VAL A 292 14.53 10.12 14.58
C VAL A 292 13.41 10.21 15.62
N ALA A 293 12.64 11.31 15.67
CA ALA A 293 11.49 11.45 16.56
C ALA A 293 10.48 10.31 16.41
N VAL A 294 10.14 9.94 15.17
CA VAL A 294 9.18 8.85 14.89
C VAL A 294 9.68 7.53 15.47
N LEU A 295 10.91 7.12 15.11
CA LEU A 295 11.46 5.83 15.56
C LEU A 295 11.60 5.80 17.09
N TRP A 296 12.13 6.88 17.68
CA TRP A 296 12.28 7.00 19.12
C TRP A 296 10.94 6.89 19.85
N SER A 297 9.92 7.61 19.39
CA SER A 297 8.60 7.66 20.04
C SER A 297 7.90 6.31 20.03
N PHE A 298 7.95 5.60 18.89
CA PHE A 298 7.39 4.25 18.78
C PHE A 298 8.13 3.26 19.69
N GLN A 299 9.46 3.34 19.74
CA GLN A 299 10.27 2.52 20.64
C GLN A 299 9.93 2.79 22.11
N GLN A 300 9.85 4.05 22.54
CA GLN A 300 9.49 4.40 23.93
C GLN A 300 8.07 3.99 24.28
N SER A 301 7.17 3.94 23.29
CA SER A 301 5.78 3.50 23.49
C SER A 301 5.62 1.98 23.44
N GLY A 302 6.71 1.22 23.24
CA GLY A 302 6.65 -0.24 23.11
C GLY A 302 5.91 -0.72 21.86
N VAL A 303 5.79 0.12 20.83
CA VAL A 303 5.08 -0.19 19.59
C VAL A 303 6.08 -0.60 18.50
N THR A 304 5.78 -1.71 17.82
CA THR A 304 6.62 -2.24 16.75
C THR A 304 6.69 -1.26 15.58
N ILE A 305 7.92 -0.89 15.23
CA ILE A 305 8.28 -0.11 14.04
C ILE A 305 9.63 -0.62 13.52
N THR A 306 9.93 -0.42 12.25
CA THR A 306 11.25 -0.75 11.68
C THR A 306 11.88 0.49 11.06
N ASP A 307 13.21 0.60 11.13
CA ASP A 307 13.95 1.59 10.36
C ASP A 307 14.17 1.08 8.92
N HIS A 308 14.45 2.03 8.02
CA HIS A 308 14.54 1.76 6.60
C HIS A 308 15.85 1.06 6.19
N HIS A 309 16.92 1.14 6.98
CA HIS A 309 18.16 0.41 6.72
C HIS A 309 17.97 -1.08 7.02
N THR A 310 17.46 -1.39 8.21
CA THR A 310 17.17 -2.75 8.64
C THR A 310 16.15 -3.42 7.71
N GLU A 311 15.09 -2.71 7.31
CA GLU A 311 14.08 -3.29 6.41
C GLU A 311 14.60 -3.51 4.99
N SER A 312 15.51 -2.66 4.51
CA SER A 312 16.20 -2.87 3.23
C SER A 312 17.04 -4.16 3.25
N GLU A 313 17.79 -4.42 4.32
CA GLU A 313 18.55 -5.68 4.46
C GLU A 313 17.63 -6.91 4.54
N ARG A 314 16.50 -6.78 5.26
CA ARG A 314 15.47 -7.82 5.37
C ARG A 314 14.84 -8.14 4.02
N PHE A 315 14.61 -7.13 3.19
CA PHE A 315 14.11 -7.32 1.84
C PHE A 315 15.10 -8.10 0.97
N LEU A 316 16.40 -7.79 1.00
CA LEU A 316 17.40 -8.58 0.27
C LEU A 316 17.54 -10.01 0.80
N ARG A 317 17.30 -10.23 2.09
CA ARG A 317 17.19 -11.59 2.64
C ARG A 317 15.96 -12.32 2.10
N HIS A 318 14.84 -11.64 1.92
CA HIS A 318 13.66 -12.20 1.29
C HIS A 318 13.96 -12.62 -0.16
N LEU A 319 14.54 -11.74 -0.97
CA LEU A 319 14.93 -12.06 -2.35
C LEU A 319 15.78 -13.33 -2.43
N ARG A 320 16.83 -13.42 -1.61
CA ARG A 320 17.70 -14.62 -1.56
C ARG A 320 16.94 -15.90 -1.19
N ARG A 321 15.91 -15.81 -0.33
CA ARG A 321 15.08 -16.97 0.04
C ARG A 321 14.19 -17.42 -1.11
N GLU A 322 13.60 -16.48 -1.83
CA GLU A 322 12.75 -16.77 -2.99
C GLU A 322 13.57 -17.30 -4.17
N GLU A 323 14.73 -16.69 -4.46
CA GLU A 323 15.69 -17.16 -5.47
C GLU A 323 16.16 -18.58 -5.18
N LYS A 324 16.51 -18.88 -3.91
CA LYS A 324 16.88 -20.25 -3.49
C LYS A 324 15.74 -21.25 -3.67
N ALA A 325 14.50 -20.80 -3.61
CA ALA A 325 13.32 -21.61 -3.87
C ALA A 325 12.92 -21.65 -5.35
N GLY A 326 13.75 -21.10 -6.25
CA GLY A 326 13.53 -21.10 -7.70
C GLY A 326 12.47 -20.12 -8.17
N ARG A 327 12.13 -19.10 -7.35
CA ARG A 327 11.11 -18.09 -7.67
C ARG A 327 11.72 -16.73 -7.99
N THR A 328 11.05 -15.99 -8.86
CA THR A 328 11.26 -14.56 -9.07
C THR A 328 10.42 -13.76 -8.07
N VAL A 329 10.85 -12.55 -7.76
CA VAL A 329 10.12 -11.64 -6.86
C VAL A 329 9.87 -10.34 -7.61
N PRO A 330 8.61 -9.99 -7.91
CA PRO A 330 8.32 -8.73 -8.56
C PRO A 330 8.69 -7.58 -7.61
N ALA A 331 9.33 -6.53 -8.10
CA ALA A 331 9.66 -5.38 -7.27
C ALA A 331 9.72 -4.08 -8.08
N ASP A 332 8.94 -3.10 -7.62
CA ASP A 332 8.97 -1.74 -8.15
C ASP A 332 10.05 -0.95 -7.40
N TRP A 333 11.17 -0.69 -8.07
CA TRP A 333 12.33 0.00 -7.49
C TRP A 333 11.93 1.33 -6.83
N SER A 334 10.99 2.08 -7.42
CA SER A 334 10.55 3.39 -6.93
C SER A 334 9.78 3.33 -5.61
N TRP A 335 9.26 2.15 -5.26
CA TRP A 335 8.58 1.89 -3.98
C TRP A 335 9.47 1.17 -2.97
N ILE A 336 10.41 0.33 -3.45
CA ILE A 336 11.30 -0.43 -2.58
C ILE A 336 12.42 0.44 -2.01
N VAL A 337 12.96 1.39 -2.78
CA VAL A 337 13.98 2.32 -2.27
C VAL A 337 13.34 3.30 -1.29
N PRO A 338 13.84 3.42 -0.04
CA PRO A 338 13.27 4.37 0.92
C PRO A 338 13.35 5.82 0.43
N PRO A 339 12.36 6.67 0.80
CA PRO A 339 12.27 8.06 0.32
C PRO A 339 13.33 9.00 0.93
N VAL A 340 14.14 8.51 1.87
CA VAL A 340 15.28 9.20 2.46
C VAL A 340 16.45 8.23 2.49
N SER A 341 17.67 8.75 2.30
CA SER A 341 18.89 7.96 2.39
C SER A 341 19.00 6.80 1.39
N GLY A 342 18.33 6.88 0.23
CA GLY A 342 18.26 5.78 -0.75
C GLY A 342 19.63 5.20 -1.12
N GLY A 343 20.59 6.06 -1.48
CA GLY A 343 21.95 5.65 -1.89
C GLY A 343 22.82 5.02 -0.81
N VAL A 344 22.37 4.98 0.45
CA VAL A 344 23.03 4.25 1.55
C VAL A 344 22.22 3.05 2.02
N THR A 345 21.21 2.64 1.24
CA THR A 345 20.47 1.40 1.46
C THR A 345 20.86 0.35 0.42
N PRO A 346 20.98 -0.93 0.81
CA PRO A 346 21.46 -1.95 -0.11
C PRO A 346 20.46 -2.25 -1.24
N VAL A 347 19.19 -1.87 -1.08
CA VAL A 347 18.16 -2.05 -2.10
C VAL A 347 18.29 -1.10 -3.29
N PHE A 348 19.02 0.01 -3.14
CA PHE A 348 19.25 0.98 -4.22
C PHE A 348 20.14 0.41 -5.33
N HIS A 349 21.14 -0.41 -4.98
CA HIS A 349 22.22 -0.83 -5.88
C HIS A 349 21.87 -2.07 -6.73
N ARG A 350 20.59 -2.36 -6.92
CA ARG A 350 20.10 -3.55 -7.63
C ARG A 350 18.96 -3.19 -8.59
N TYR A 351 18.94 -3.85 -9.73
CA TYR A 351 17.80 -3.86 -10.64
C TYR A 351 16.77 -4.92 -10.23
N TYR A 352 15.50 -4.59 -10.44
CA TYR A 352 14.37 -5.45 -10.12
C TYR A 352 13.50 -5.60 -11.36
N ASP A 353 12.96 -6.80 -11.53
CA ASP A 353 11.92 -7.06 -12.53
C ASP A 353 10.57 -6.75 -11.90
N ASP A 354 9.84 -5.79 -12.45
CA ASP A 354 8.44 -5.54 -12.07
C ASP A 354 7.53 -6.27 -13.06
N HIS A 355 6.71 -7.17 -12.54
CA HIS A 355 5.77 -7.95 -13.34
C HIS A 355 4.51 -8.23 -12.52
N GLU A 356 3.38 -8.31 -13.21
CA GLU A 356 2.14 -8.75 -12.60
C GLU A 356 2.25 -10.23 -12.19
N SER A 357 1.65 -10.56 -11.06
CA SER A 357 1.61 -11.90 -10.51
C SER A 357 0.22 -12.15 -9.95
N SER A 358 -0.25 -13.39 -9.97
CA SER A 358 -1.47 -13.81 -9.27
C SER A 358 -1.12 -14.96 -8.33
N PRO A 359 -1.70 -15.04 -7.11
CA PRO A 359 -2.57 -14.06 -6.44
C PRO A 359 -1.94 -12.67 -6.22
N ALA A 360 -2.76 -11.62 -6.09
CA ALA A 360 -2.28 -10.25 -5.87
C ALA A 360 -3.27 -9.34 -5.12
N PHE A 361 -2.75 -8.26 -4.55
CA PHE A 361 -3.53 -7.10 -4.15
C PHE A 361 -3.57 -6.10 -5.31
N LEU A 362 -4.78 -5.81 -5.78
CA LEU A 362 -5.03 -4.89 -6.87
C LEU A 362 -5.52 -3.55 -6.34
N PRO A 363 -5.23 -2.43 -7.03
CA PRO A 363 -5.83 -1.13 -6.71
C PRO A 363 -7.37 -1.20 -6.73
N PRO A 364 -8.06 -0.35 -5.95
CA PRO A 364 -9.51 -0.24 -6.04
C PRO A 364 -9.93 0.11 -7.48
N PRO A 365 -11.06 -0.43 -7.97
CA PRO A 365 -11.60 -0.03 -9.27
C PRO A 365 -11.85 1.49 -9.28
N ALA A 366 -11.46 2.16 -10.37
CA ALA A 366 -11.60 3.60 -10.48
C ALA A 366 -13.08 4.01 -10.35
N THR A 367 -13.46 4.55 -9.20
CA THR A 367 -14.71 5.30 -9.06
C THR A 367 -14.54 6.60 -9.82
N GLY A 368 -15.45 6.92 -10.75
CA GLY A 368 -15.31 8.02 -11.72
C GLY A 368 -14.64 9.30 -11.16
N ARG A 369 -13.41 9.55 -11.66
CA ARG A 369 -12.50 10.71 -11.44
C ARG A 369 -12.08 10.92 -9.97
N CYS A 370 -10.80 10.98 -9.60
CA CYS A 370 -9.65 11.61 -10.27
C CYS A 370 -8.35 10.84 -9.98
N PRO A 371 -7.44 10.61 -10.95
CA PRO A 371 -6.19 9.91 -10.72
C PRO A 371 -5.17 10.85 -10.07
N VAL A 372 -5.00 10.75 -8.75
CA VAL A 372 -3.78 11.21 -8.08
C VAL A 372 -3.13 10.02 -7.40
N THR A 373 -2.66 9.10 -8.23
CA THR A 373 -1.59 8.16 -7.88
C THR A 373 -0.50 8.32 -8.92
N GLY A 374 0.59 8.99 -8.52
CA GLY A 374 1.87 9.02 -9.23
C GLY A 374 1.85 9.52 -10.68
N HIS A 375 1.82 10.84 -10.88
CA HIS A 375 2.39 11.40 -12.11
C HIS A 375 3.88 11.61 -11.90
N ALA A 376 4.69 10.85 -12.63
CA ALA A 376 6.05 11.26 -12.97
C ALA A 376 6.01 12.67 -13.59
N PRO A 377 7.03 13.53 -13.36
CA PRO A 377 7.01 14.87 -13.91
C PRO A 377 7.03 14.81 -15.44
N ALA A 378 5.98 15.36 -16.05
CA ALA A 378 5.98 15.65 -17.47
C ALA A 378 7.01 16.77 -17.73
N THR A 379 8.16 16.42 -18.28
CA THR A 379 9.09 17.40 -18.85
C THR A 379 8.52 17.89 -20.19
N GLY A 380 7.67 18.91 -20.14
CA GLY A 380 7.32 19.73 -21.29
C GLY A 380 8.43 20.74 -21.57
N GLY A 381 9.44 20.34 -22.32
CA GLY A 381 10.43 21.26 -22.91
C GLY A 381 10.04 21.59 -24.34
N VAL A 382 9.51 22.80 -24.56
CA VAL A 382 9.30 23.37 -25.89
C VAL A 382 10.65 23.41 -26.64
N ARG A 383 10.73 22.77 -27.81
CA ARG A 383 11.78 23.05 -28.80
C ARG A 383 11.12 23.41 -30.13
N ASN A 384 11.21 24.69 -30.47
CA ASN A 384 11.04 25.20 -31.83
C ASN A 384 12.31 24.88 -32.64
N GLY A 385 12.17 24.39 -33.88
CA GLY A 385 13.26 24.32 -34.86
C GLY A 385 13.08 23.17 -35.88
N PRO A 386 13.34 23.39 -37.18
CA PRO A 386 12.72 22.63 -38.28
C PRO A 386 13.42 21.31 -38.64
N ASP A 387 12.66 20.42 -39.28
CA ASP A 387 13.07 19.12 -39.80
C ASP A 387 14.29 19.17 -40.74
N PRO A 388 15.24 18.21 -40.65
CA PRO A 388 16.25 18.01 -41.65
C PRO A 388 15.79 17.03 -42.75
N GLN A 389 15.97 17.43 -44.00
CA GLN A 389 15.86 16.57 -45.19
C GLN A 389 16.92 15.45 -45.23
N PRO A 390 16.69 14.36 -45.99
CA PRO A 390 17.65 13.27 -46.12
C PRO A 390 18.82 13.64 -47.05
N PRO A 391 20.05 13.14 -46.80
CA PRO A 391 21.21 13.52 -47.60
C PRO A 391 21.31 12.72 -48.90
N VAL A 392 21.65 13.44 -49.97
CA VAL A 392 22.17 12.92 -51.24
C VAL A 392 23.68 12.70 -51.10
N SER A 393 24.15 11.59 -51.65
CA SER A 393 25.55 11.18 -51.78
C SER A 393 26.46 12.21 -52.46
N VAL A 394 27.75 12.26 -52.08
CA VAL A 394 28.96 12.12 -52.93
C VAL A 394 30.21 12.55 -52.13
N GLY A 395 31.30 11.77 -52.25
CA GLY A 395 32.64 12.34 -52.31
C GLY A 395 33.61 11.95 -51.19
N ALA A 396 34.62 11.15 -51.54
CA ALA A 396 35.75 10.77 -50.73
C ALA A 396 36.62 11.98 -50.30
N ASN A 397 37.22 11.93 -49.11
CA ASN A 397 38.68 11.94 -49.00
C ASN A 397 39.20 11.56 -47.61
N THR A 398 40.44 11.09 -47.65
CA THR A 398 41.33 10.55 -46.62
C THR A 398 41.61 11.47 -45.43
N GLY A 399 41.91 10.89 -44.26
CA GLY A 399 42.42 11.65 -43.10
C GLY A 399 42.51 10.85 -41.81
N ASP A 400 43.67 10.23 -41.58
CA ASP A 400 44.15 9.57 -40.36
C ASP A 400 44.18 10.50 -39.13
N SER A 401 43.74 10.03 -37.94
CA SER A 401 44.48 10.17 -36.66
C SER A 401 43.70 9.72 -35.41
N ARG A 402 44.18 8.59 -34.86
CA ARG A 402 44.38 8.14 -33.46
C ARG A 402 43.81 8.93 -32.26
N ASP A 403 43.29 8.11 -31.32
CA ASP A 403 43.46 8.09 -29.86
C ASP A 403 43.37 9.41 -29.04
N ARG A 404 42.43 9.45 -28.09
CA ARG A 404 42.71 9.16 -26.64
C ARG A 404 41.47 9.40 -25.79
N ILE A 405 41.08 8.35 -25.08
CA ILE A 405 40.16 8.36 -23.94
C ILE A 405 40.97 8.74 -22.70
N ALA A 406 40.50 9.71 -21.92
CA ALA A 406 40.84 9.86 -20.51
C ALA A 406 39.62 10.37 -19.75
N ARG A 407 39.13 9.56 -18.81
CA ARG A 407 38.14 9.92 -17.78
C ARG A 407 38.82 10.73 -16.66
N PRO A 408 38.03 11.50 -15.90
CA PRO A 408 37.69 11.07 -14.54
C PRO A 408 36.26 10.55 -14.42
#